data_AF-A0A925GFI7-F1
#
_entry.id   AF-A0A925GFI7-F1
#
_cell.length_a   1.000
_cell.length_b   1.000
_cell.length_c   1.000
_cell.angle_alpha   90.00
_cell.angle_beta   90.00
_cell.angle_gamma   90.00
#
_symmetry.space_group_name_H-M   'P 1'
#
loop_
_entity.id
_entity.type
_entity.pdbx_description
1 polymer ?
#
loop_
_entity_poly.entity_id
_entity_poly.type
_entity_poly.pdbx_seq_one_letter_code
_entity_poly.pdbx_strand_id
1 'polypeptide(L)'
;QDIGMPSGHAYAKALRTVKTCVGSEWCRFGTQDSTQMGKDLERAMWRMYAPHKVKFAVSGCPRNCAEAGIKDVGIIGVDSGWEMYVGGNGGIKTEVAHFFTKLKTAEEVLEYTGAFMQLYRLEGWYLERTVHYLNRVGLDYVKEKILEDHALRKSLWEQLQFALDGEPDPWFEFAKAEVDVRQFEKLVAA
;
A
#
# COMPACT_ATOMS: atom_id res chain seq x y z
N GLN A 1 12.20 27.75 -7.89
CA GLN A 1 11.08 28.01 -6.98
C GLN A 1 10.75 26.69 -6.32
N ASP A 2 10.69 26.64 -4.98
CA ASP A 2 10.18 25.46 -4.28
C ASP A 2 8.70 25.28 -4.65
N ILE A 3 8.33 24.07 -5.06
CA ILE A 3 6.95 23.73 -5.46
C ILE A 3 6.12 23.21 -4.28
N GLY A 4 6.68 23.26 -3.06
CA GLY A 4 5.96 22.95 -1.82
C GLY A 4 5.62 21.47 -1.69
N MET A 5 6.44 20.57 -2.23
CA MET A 5 6.19 19.13 -2.08
C MET A 5 6.59 18.66 -0.68
N PRO A 6 5.74 17.90 0.01
CA PRO A 6 6.07 17.39 1.33
C PRO A 6 7.12 16.28 1.24
N SER A 7 7.88 16.08 2.31
CA SER A 7 8.84 14.97 2.39
C SER A 7 8.09 13.65 2.60
N GLY A 8 8.25 12.71 1.67
CA GLY A 8 7.67 11.37 1.81
C GLY A 8 8.39 10.53 2.87
N HIS A 9 7.74 9.44 3.33
CA HIS A 9 8.29 8.49 4.30
C HIS A 9 9.36 7.56 3.72
N ALA A 10 10.40 8.12 3.11
CA ALA A 10 11.41 7.39 2.33
C ALA A 10 12.20 6.36 3.16
N TYR A 11 12.35 6.56 4.47
CA TYR A 11 13.12 5.66 5.36
C TYR A 11 12.29 5.02 6.46
N ALA A 12 11.06 5.46 6.70
CA ALA A 12 10.22 4.91 7.76
C ALA A 12 9.83 3.44 7.49
N LYS A 13 9.43 2.76 8.58
CA LYS A 13 8.71 1.48 8.55
C LYS A 13 7.22 1.78 8.32
N ALA A 14 6.94 2.24 7.10
CA ALA A 14 5.63 2.69 6.65
C ALA A 14 5.46 2.40 5.15
N LEU A 15 4.32 2.80 4.61
CA LEU A 15 4.08 2.80 3.17
C LEU A 15 5.15 3.61 2.43
N ARG A 16 5.72 3.02 1.39
CA ARG A 16 6.51 3.70 0.37
C ARG A 16 5.61 4.10 -0.79
N THR A 17 6.08 5.03 -1.63
CA THR A 17 5.37 5.47 -2.83
C THR A 17 4.72 4.32 -3.58
N VAL A 18 3.45 4.50 -3.92
CA VAL A 18 2.68 3.52 -4.69
C VAL A 18 3.15 3.59 -6.14
N LYS A 19 3.83 2.55 -6.62
CA LYS A 19 4.34 2.54 -8.00
C LYS A 19 3.19 2.27 -8.97
N THR A 20 3.02 3.11 -9.97
CA THR A 20 1.99 2.93 -11.01
C THR A 20 2.62 2.74 -12.39
N CYS A 21 1.87 2.14 -13.32
CA CYS A 21 2.08 2.42 -14.73
C CYS A 21 1.15 3.55 -15.17
N VAL A 22 1.27 4.00 -16.41
CA VAL A 22 0.51 5.16 -16.93
C VAL A 22 -0.98 4.89 -17.18
N GLY A 23 -1.46 3.66 -16.94
CA GLY A 23 -2.88 3.31 -16.96
C GLY A 23 -3.60 3.51 -18.30
N SER A 24 -4.93 3.46 -18.27
CA SER A 24 -5.81 3.76 -19.41
C SER A 24 -5.76 5.23 -19.85
N GLU A 25 -5.25 6.14 -19.00
CA GLU A 25 -5.07 7.55 -19.37
C GLU A 25 -4.12 7.73 -20.55
N TRP A 26 -3.02 6.96 -20.58
CA TRP A 26 -1.94 7.16 -21.57
C TRP A 26 -1.48 5.89 -22.29
N CYS A 27 -1.81 4.70 -21.79
CA CYS A 27 -1.42 3.44 -22.41
C CYS A 27 -2.56 2.88 -23.27
N ARG A 28 -2.28 2.59 -24.55
CA ARG A 28 -3.22 1.88 -25.44
C ARG A 28 -3.64 0.47 -24.97
N PHE A 29 -2.95 -0.09 -23.99
CA PHE A 29 -3.26 -1.39 -23.39
C PHE A 29 -3.86 -1.26 -21.98
N GLY A 30 -3.94 -0.05 -21.43
CA GLY A 30 -4.49 0.16 -20.09
C GLY A 30 -5.99 -0.14 -20.10
N THR A 31 -6.40 -1.09 -19.26
CA THR A 31 -7.81 -1.46 -19.06
C THR A 31 -8.43 -0.63 -17.94
N GLN A 32 -7.62 -0.21 -16.96
CA GLN A 32 -8.04 0.61 -15.82
C GLN A 32 -7.10 1.80 -15.61
N ASP A 33 -7.60 2.83 -14.92
CA ASP A 33 -6.81 3.99 -14.51
C ASP A 33 -5.96 3.66 -13.28
N SER A 34 -4.74 3.15 -13.53
CA SER A 34 -3.80 2.84 -12.45
C SER A 34 -3.22 4.06 -11.77
N THR A 35 -3.17 5.21 -12.45
CA THR A 35 -2.61 6.44 -11.87
C THR A 35 -3.52 6.94 -10.76
N GLN A 36 -4.83 7.02 -11.04
CA GLN A 36 -5.81 7.46 -10.05
C GLN A 36 -5.91 6.47 -8.89
N MET A 37 -6.03 5.17 -9.18
CA MET A 37 -6.03 4.13 -8.14
C MET A 37 -4.77 4.17 -7.24
N GLY A 38 -3.61 4.43 -7.83
CA GLY A 38 -2.37 4.59 -7.07
C GLY A 38 -2.40 5.80 -6.12
N LYS A 39 -2.93 6.93 -6.59
CA LYS A 39 -3.14 8.13 -5.74
C LYS A 39 -4.10 7.86 -4.60
N ASP A 40 -5.19 7.14 -4.88
CA ASP A 40 -6.22 6.83 -3.88
C ASP A 40 -5.67 5.90 -2.79
N LEU A 41 -4.95 4.84 -3.18
CA LEU A 41 -4.24 3.96 -2.25
C LEU A 41 -3.20 4.72 -1.43
N GLU A 42 -2.42 5.60 -2.05
CA GLU A 42 -1.41 6.38 -1.34
C GLU A 42 -2.08 7.30 -0.31
N ARG A 43 -3.07 8.11 -0.71
CA ARG A 43 -3.80 9.01 0.21
C ARG A 43 -4.52 8.27 1.34
N ALA A 44 -5.02 7.07 1.08
CA ALA A 44 -5.69 6.28 2.10
C ALA A 44 -4.74 5.74 3.18
N MET A 45 -3.43 5.57 2.89
CA MET A 45 -2.51 4.80 3.73
C MET A 45 -1.10 5.41 3.91
N TRP A 46 -0.85 6.62 3.41
CA TRP A 46 0.48 7.27 3.37
C TRP A 46 1.17 7.43 4.73
N ARG A 47 0.41 7.49 5.84
CA ARG A 47 0.91 7.61 7.23
C ARG A 47 0.84 6.34 8.04
N MET A 48 0.47 5.23 7.42
CA MET A 48 0.42 3.95 8.09
C MET A 48 1.82 3.45 8.45
N TYR A 49 2.15 3.50 9.75
CA TYR A 49 3.25 2.73 10.30
C TYR A 49 2.91 1.25 10.29
N ALA A 50 3.90 0.44 9.91
CA ALA A 50 3.78 -0.99 9.77
C ALA A 50 5.00 -1.69 10.41
N PRO A 51 4.89 -2.99 10.74
CA PRO A 51 5.99 -3.74 11.35
C PRO A 51 7.31 -3.64 10.56
N HIS A 52 7.22 -3.50 9.23
CA HIS A 52 8.33 -3.13 8.37
C HIS A 52 7.88 -2.16 7.23
N LYS A 53 8.82 -1.66 6.41
CA LYS A 53 8.51 -0.96 5.16
C LYS A 53 7.64 -1.81 4.24
N VAL A 54 6.62 -1.19 3.65
CA VAL A 54 5.67 -1.84 2.73
C VAL A 54 5.60 -1.07 1.42
N LYS A 55 5.45 -1.79 0.31
CA LYS A 55 5.40 -1.24 -1.04
C LYS A 55 4.11 -1.70 -1.69
N PHE A 56 3.39 -0.76 -2.31
CA PHE A 56 2.28 -1.09 -3.18
C PHE A 56 2.62 -0.80 -4.63
N ALA A 57 1.91 -1.44 -5.54
CA ALA A 57 1.91 -1.02 -6.93
C ALA A 57 0.58 -1.29 -7.61
N VAL A 58 0.27 -0.46 -8.61
CA VAL A 58 -0.92 -0.58 -9.43
C VAL A 58 -0.51 -0.64 -10.90
N SER A 59 -0.84 -1.73 -11.58
CA SER A 59 -0.74 -1.82 -13.04
C SER A 59 -2.12 -1.76 -13.64
N GLY A 60 -2.35 -0.88 -14.62
CA GLY A 60 -3.65 -0.73 -15.25
C GLY A 60 -4.04 -1.85 -16.23
N CYS A 61 -3.22 -2.90 -16.39
CA CYS A 61 -3.52 -4.07 -17.22
C CYS A 61 -2.62 -5.28 -16.83
N PRO A 62 -2.91 -6.51 -17.32
CA PRO A 62 -2.14 -7.72 -17.01
C PRO A 62 -0.67 -7.71 -17.45
N ARG A 63 -0.22 -6.72 -18.24
CA ARG A 63 1.19 -6.56 -18.60
C ARG A 63 2.07 -6.22 -17.40
N ASN A 64 1.47 -5.79 -16.28
CA ASN A 64 2.13 -5.67 -14.99
C ASN A 64 3.37 -4.75 -14.99
N CYS A 65 3.33 -3.64 -15.75
CA CYS A 65 4.48 -2.73 -15.90
C CYS A 65 4.93 -2.06 -14.58
N ALA A 66 4.08 -2.03 -13.55
CA ALA A 66 4.44 -1.51 -12.23
C ALA A 66 5.13 -2.56 -11.33
N GLU A 67 5.33 -3.78 -11.83
CA GLU A 67 5.81 -4.96 -11.10
C GLU A 67 4.99 -5.24 -9.82
N ALA A 68 3.66 -5.20 -9.93
CA ALA A 68 2.73 -5.46 -8.83
C ALA A 68 2.93 -6.85 -8.20
N GLY A 69 3.29 -7.84 -9.02
CA GLY A 69 3.58 -9.21 -8.57
C GLY A 69 4.79 -9.40 -7.66
N ILE A 70 5.55 -8.36 -7.31
CA ILE A 70 6.67 -8.42 -6.34
C ILE A 70 6.56 -7.37 -5.22
N LYS A 71 5.39 -6.74 -5.09
CA LYS A 71 5.11 -5.77 -4.03
C LYS A 71 4.39 -6.43 -2.87
N ASP A 72 4.45 -5.80 -1.69
CA ASP A 72 3.77 -6.31 -0.50
C ASP A 72 2.25 -6.39 -0.74
N VAL A 73 1.68 -5.41 -1.47
CA VAL A 73 0.36 -5.48 -2.13
C VAL A 73 0.47 -5.05 -3.59
N GLY A 74 -0.05 -5.86 -4.50
CA GLY A 74 -0.09 -5.57 -5.93
C GLY A 74 -1.52 -5.52 -6.45
N ILE A 75 -1.86 -4.46 -7.18
CA ILE A 75 -3.16 -4.31 -7.83
C ILE A 75 -2.95 -4.35 -9.35
N ILE A 76 -3.69 -5.21 -10.04
CA ILE A 76 -3.63 -5.37 -11.50
C ILE A 76 -5.02 -5.17 -12.09
N GLY A 77 -5.17 -4.18 -12.95
CA GLY A 77 -6.39 -3.92 -13.70
C GLY A 77 -6.67 -5.02 -14.72
N VAL A 78 -7.95 -5.38 -14.83
CA VAL A 78 -8.51 -6.29 -15.82
C VAL A 78 -9.82 -5.69 -16.34
N ASP A 79 -10.38 -6.22 -17.43
CA ASP A 79 -11.64 -5.71 -17.99
C ASP A 79 -12.82 -5.83 -17.01
N SER A 80 -12.75 -6.77 -16.07
CA SER A 80 -13.77 -7.01 -15.05
C SER A 80 -13.57 -6.23 -13.73
N GLY A 81 -12.56 -5.37 -13.66
CA GLY A 81 -12.20 -4.61 -12.46
C GLY A 81 -10.71 -4.77 -12.12
N TRP A 82 -10.42 -5.36 -10.97
CA TRP A 82 -9.09 -5.41 -10.38
C TRP A 82 -8.78 -6.80 -9.81
N GLU A 83 -7.52 -7.20 -9.88
CA GLU A 83 -6.97 -8.36 -9.18
C GLU A 83 -6.00 -7.87 -8.10
N MET A 84 -6.21 -8.35 -6.88
CA MET A 84 -5.35 -8.04 -5.74
C MET A 84 -4.41 -9.22 -5.47
N TYR A 85 -3.14 -8.89 -5.23
CA TYR A 85 -2.07 -9.82 -4.90
C TYR A 85 -1.38 -9.38 -3.61
N VAL A 86 -0.92 -10.33 -2.80
CA VAL A 86 -0.27 -10.04 -1.50
C VAL A 86 0.99 -10.86 -1.29
N GLY A 87 1.91 -10.33 -0.49
CA GLY A 87 3.09 -11.08 -0.04
C GLY A 87 4.27 -11.11 -1.00
N GLY A 88 4.29 -10.26 -2.03
CA GLY A 88 5.44 -10.13 -2.91
C GLY A 88 6.64 -9.48 -2.22
N ASN A 89 7.84 -9.82 -2.67
CA ASN A 89 9.06 -9.22 -2.17
C ASN A 89 10.12 -9.05 -3.25
N GLY A 90 10.37 -7.82 -3.71
CA GLY A 90 11.54 -7.48 -4.54
C GLY A 90 12.81 -7.21 -3.72
N GLY A 91 13.12 -8.06 -2.73
CA GLY A 91 14.27 -7.92 -1.82
C GLY A 91 15.42 -8.87 -2.16
N ILE A 92 16.24 -9.23 -1.16
CA ILE A 92 17.36 -10.19 -1.31
C ILE A 92 16.84 -11.53 -1.85
N LYS A 93 15.79 -12.07 -1.22
CA LYS A 93 15.03 -13.19 -1.75
C LYS A 93 13.82 -12.64 -2.49
N THR A 94 13.82 -12.76 -3.81
CA THR A 94 12.69 -12.37 -4.63
C THR A 94 11.56 -13.38 -4.43
N GLU A 95 10.38 -12.89 -4.05
CA GLU A 95 9.19 -13.72 -3.85
C GLU A 95 8.05 -13.14 -4.67
N VAL A 96 7.32 -14.03 -5.35
CA VAL A 96 6.15 -13.68 -6.16
C VAL A 96 4.94 -13.52 -5.24
N ALA A 97 4.19 -12.44 -5.42
CA ALA A 97 2.97 -12.19 -4.69
C ALA A 97 1.89 -13.24 -5.05
N HIS A 98 1.11 -13.65 -4.06
CA HIS A 98 0.03 -14.61 -4.24
C HIS A 98 -1.25 -13.91 -4.68
N PHE A 99 -1.97 -14.51 -5.63
CA PHE A 99 -3.31 -14.06 -5.97
C PHE A 99 -4.21 -14.13 -4.74
N PHE A 100 -4.80 -12.98 -4.39
CA PHE A 100 -5.64 -12.83 -3.22
C PHE A 100 -7.12 -12.94 -3.59
N THR A 101 -7.62 -11.98 -4.38
CA THR A 101 -9.03 -11.95 -4.83
C THR A 101 -9.23 -11.01 -6.03
N LYS A 102 -10.43 -11.06 -6.65
CA LYS A 102 -10.89 -10.07 -7.64
C LYS A 102 -11.81 -9.05 -6.97
N LEU A 103 -11.70 -7.80 -7.39
CA LEU A 103 -12.44 -6.66 -6.86
C LEU A 103 -13.04 -5.88 -8.04
N LYS A 104 -14.24 -5.35 -7.89
CA LYS A 104 -14.97 -4.65 -8.95
C LYS A 104 -14.76 -3.14 -8.91
N THR A 105 -14.71 -2.56 -7.70
CA THR A 105 -14.71 -1.10 -7.53
C THR A 105 -13.45 -0.60 -6.85
N ALA A 106 -13.23 0.72 -6.90
CA ALA A 106 -12.12 1.36 -6.22
C ALA A 106 -12.24 1.25 -4.69
N GLU A 107 -13.47 1.37 -4.18
CA GLU A 107 -13.77 1.27 -2.75
C GLU A 107 -13.44 -0.13 -2.22
N GLU A 108 -13.73 -1.18 -3.00
CA GLU A 108 -13.34 -2.54 -2.65
C GLU A 108 -11.81 -2.70 -2.64
N VAL A 109 -11.07 -2.09 -3.58
CA VAL A 109 -9.59 -2.11 -3.57
C VAL A 109 -9.05 -1.47 -2.30
N LEU A 110 -9.61 -0.33 -1.88
CA LEU A 110 -9.22 0.36 -0.65
C LEU A 110 -9.55 -0.46 0.60
N GLU A 111 -10.79 -0.97 0.72
CA GLU A 111 -11.24 -1.77 1.87
C GLU A 111 -10.39 -3.03 2.05
N TYR A 112 -10.19 -3.82 1.00
CA TYR A 112 -9.47 -5.09 1.08
C TYR A 112 -7.98 -4.88 1.34
N THR A 113 -7.38 -3.87 0.69
CA THR A 113 -5.97 -3.51 0.95
C THR A 113 -5.80 -3.03 2.38
N GLY A 114 -6.64 -2.11 2.83
CA GLY A 114 -6.57 -1.57 4.18
C GLY A 114 -6.79 -2.63 5.26
N ALA A 115 -7.76 -3.53 5.07
CA ALA A 115 -8.02 -4.62 6.01
C ALA A 115 -6.85 -5.61 6.10
N PHE A 116 -6.26 -6.01 4.95
CA PHE A 116 -5.06 -6.85 4.93
C PHE A 116 -3.90 -6.17 5.68
N MET A 117 -3.70 -4.88 5.43
CA MET A 117 -2.63 -4.13 6.07
C MET A 117 -2.86 -3.96 7.56
N GLN A 118 -4.09 -3.73 8.01
CA GLN A 118 -4.41 -3.65 9.42
C GLN A 118 -4.19 -4.99 10.14
N LEU A 119 -4.61 -6.09 9.54
CA LEU A 119 -4.36 -7.43 10.09
C LEU A 119 -2.85 -7.66 10.28
N TYR A 120 -2.06 -7.35 9.25
CA TYR A 120 -0.60 -7.41 9.33
C TYR A 120 -0.01 -6.45 10.38
N ARG A 121 -0.55 -5.24 10.57
CA ARG A 121 -0.11 -4.31 11.62
C ARG A 121 -0.34 -4.87 13.02
N LEU A 122 -1.44 -5.60 13.22
CA LEU A 122 -1.81 -6.17 14.52
C LEU A 122 -1.01 -7.44 14.85
N GLU A 123 -0.72 -8.28 13.84
CA GLU A 123 -0.14 -9.61 14.06
C GLU A 123 1.34 -9.73 13.67
N GLY A 124 1.87 -8.77 12.90
CA GLY A 124 3.24 -8.77 12.42
C GLY A 124 4.24 -8.42 13.52
N TRP A 125 5.35 -9.16 13.58
CA TRP A 125 6.44 -8.86 14.49
C TRP A 125 7.27 -7.66 14.02
N TYR A 126 7.93 -6.98 14.95
CA TYR A 126 8.82 -5.87 14.61
C TYR A 126 9.88 -6.33 13.58
N LEU A 127 9.99 -5.56 12.50
CA LEU A 127 10.84 -5.83 11.33
C LEU A 127 10.46 -7.04 10.47
N GLU A 128 9.31 -7.66 10.70
CA GLU A 128 8.79 -8.73 9.86
C GLU A 128 8.20 -8.15 8.56
N ARG A 129 8.59 -8.66 7.39
CA ARG A 129 7.97 -8.31 6.10
C ARG A 129 6.63 -9.04 5.94
N THR A 130 5.72 -8.51 5.12
CA THR A 130 4.44 -9.19 4.81
C THR A 130 4.64 -10.60 4.27
N VAL A 131 5.67 -10.84 3.46
CA VAL A 131 6.01 -12.19 2.97
C VAL A 131 6.41 -13.15 4.10
N HIS A 132 7.14 -12.67 5.12
CA HIS A 132 7.54 -13.49 6.25
C HIS A 132 6.35 -13.76 7.18
N TYR A 133 5.51 -12.74 7.38
CA TYR A 133 4.24 -12.87 8.07
C TYR A 133 3.36 -13.93 7.40
N LEU A 134 3.13 -13.85 6.08
CA LEU A 134 2.33 -14.83 5.35
C LEU A 134 2.92 -16.24 5.38
N ASN A 135 4.25 -16.38 5.33
CA ASN A 135 4.90 -17.68 5.50
C ASN A 135 4.68 -18.27 6.90
N ARG A 136 4.54 -17.41 7.92
CA ARG A 136 4.33 -17.82 9.31
C ARG A 136 2.87 -18.18 9.61
N VAL A 137 1.92 -17.34 9.21
CA VAL A 137 0.49 -17.55 9.52
C VAL A 137 -0.24 -18.38 8.47
N GLY A 138 0.29 -18.44 7.25
CA GLY A 138 -0.33 -19.08 6.10
C GLY A 138 -1.26 -18.15 5.33
N LEU A 139 -1.27 -18.27 4.00
CA LEU A 139 -2.16 -17.48 3.14
C LEU A 139 -3.64 -17.79 3.41
N ASP A 140 -3.97 -19.05 3.67
CA ASP A 140 -5.34 -19.49 3.91
C ASP A 140 -5.93 -18.86 5.18
N TYR A 141 -5.12 -18.70 6.24
CA TYR A 141 -5.53 -17.98 7.45
C TYR A 141 -5.93 -16.53 7.13
N VAL A 142 -5.11 -15.84 6.33
CA VAL A 142 -5.40 -14.45 5.96
C VAL A 142 -6.63 -14.38 5.04
N LYS A 143 -6.82 -15.35 4.14
CA LYS A 143 -8.01 -15.43 3.30
C LYS A 143 -9.28 -15.67 4.12
N GLU A 144 -9.24 -16.56 5.11
CA GLU A 144 -10.37 -16.79 6.01
C GLU A 144 -10.77 -15.49 6.73
N LYS A 145 -9.79 -14.76 7.28
CA LYS A 145 -10.04 -13.52 8.05
C LYS A 145 -10.53 -12.35 7.21
N ILE A 146 -10.14 -12.27 5.94
CA ILE A 146 -10.42 -11.09 5.11
C ILE A 146 -11.48 -11.39 4.06
N LEU A 147 -11.43 -12.54 3.38
CA LEU A 147 -12.36 -12.88 2.31
C LEU A 147 -13.66 -13.48 2.85
N GLU A 148 -13.58 -14.35 3.85
CA GLU A 148 -14.76 -15.06 4.38
C GLU A 148 -15.41 -14.31 5.56
N ASP A 149 -14.62 -13.71 6.45
CA ASP A 149 -15.12 -12.88 7.56
C ASP A 149 -15.30 -11.41 7.16
N HIS A 150 -16.45 -11.12 6.54
CA HIS A 150 -16.78 -9.77 6.06
C HIS A 150 -16.91 -8.74 7.18
N ALA A 151 -17.39 -9.15 8.36
CA ALA A 151 -17.57 -8.25 9.50
C ALA A 151 -16.21 -7.83 10.06
N LEU A 152 -15.29 -8.79 10.20
CA LEU A 152 -13.92 -8.52 10.59
C LEU A 152 -13.20 -7.65 9.56
N ARG A 153 -13.30 -7.95 8.27
CA ARG A 153 -12.68 -7.15 7.20
C ARG A 153 -13.08 -5.68 7.32
N LYS A 154 -14.37 -5.39 7.45
CA LYS A 154 -14.88 -4.02 7.59
C LYS A 154 -14.37 -3.36 8.86
N SER A 155 -14.40 -4.07 9.99
CA SER A 155 -13.88 -3.55 11.25
C SER A 155 -12.39 -3.24 11.19
N LEU A 156 -11.58 -4.09 10.55
CA LEU A 156 -10.15 -3.84 10.34
C LEU A 156 -9.92 -2.59 9.49
N TRP A 157 -10.71 -2.40 8.44
CA TRP A 157 -10.62 -1.20 7.60
C TRP A 157 -10.98 0.07 8.38
N GLU A 158 -12.10 0.06 9.11
CA GLU A 158 -12.53 1.18 9.96
C GLU A 158 -11.49 1.52 11.04
N GLN A 159 -10.89 0.51 11.68
CA GLN A 159 -9.84 0.71 12.67
C GLN A 159 -8.58 1.34 12.06
N LEU A 160 -8.21 0.96 10.84
CA LEU A 160 -7.10 1.59 10.13
C LEU A 160 -7.42 3.05 9.81
N GLN A 161 -8.61 3.32 9.28
CA GLN A 161 -9.04 4.70 9.00
C GLN A 161 -9.03 5.55 10.26
N PHE A 162 -9.60 5.04 11.37
CA PHE A 162 -9.58 5.73 12.66
C PHE A 162 -8.15 5.98 13.17
N ALA A 163 -7.25 5.02 13.03
CA ALA A 163 -5.85 5.18 13.45
C ALA A 163 -5.07 6.19 12.61
N LEU A 164 -5.57 6.54 11.41
CA LEU A 164 -4.98 7.53 10.52
C LEU A 164 -5.77 8.86 10.54
N ASP A 165 -6.90 8.91 11.23
CA ASP A 165 -7.75 10.09 11.27
C ASP A 165 -7.07 11.24 12.04
N GLY A 166 -7.27 12.46 11.56
CA GLY A 166 -6.64 13.66 12.12
C GLY A 166 -5.14 13.83 11.80
N GLU A 167 -4.52 12.88 11.11
CA GLU A 167 -3.16 13.05 10.60
C GLU A 167 -3.16 14.08 9.45
N PRO A 168 -2.49 15.24 9.58
CA PRO A 168 -2.58 16.30 8.58
C PRO A 168 -2.07 15.83 7.20
N ASP A 169 -2.94 15.91 6.19
CA ASP A 169 -2.62 15.52 4.81
C ASP A 169 -1.50 16.43 4.29
N PRO A 170 -0.35 15.90 3.85
CA PRO A 170 0.79 16.74 3.58
C PRO A 170 0.67 17.37 2.18
N TRP A 171 -0.31 16.96 1.36
CA TRP A 171 -0.62 17.51 0.05
C TRP A 171 -1.60 18.68 0.11
N PHE A 172 -2.37 18.80 1.21
CA PHE A 172 -3.38 19.85 1.38
C PHE A 172 -3.16 20.70 2.65
N GLU A 173 -2.57 20.13 3.70
CA GLU A 173 -2.39 20.72 5.03
C GLU A 173 -0.91 20.89 5.41
N PHE A 174 -0.12 21.41 4.46
CA PHE A 174 1.34 21.62 4.60
C PHE A 174 1.78 22.22 5.94
N ALA A 175 1.06 23.26 6.41
CA ALA A 175 1.39 23.95 7.65
C ALA A 175 1.20 23.09 8.90
N LYS A 176 0.22 22.17 8.91
CA LYS A 176 0.00 21.24 10.02
C LYS A 176 0.90 20.02 9.95
N ALA A 177 1.34 19.64 8.75
CA ALA A 177 2.18 18.48 8.52
C ALA A 177 3.63 18.65 9.02
N GLU A 178 4.01 19.85 9.48
CA GLU A 178 5.28 20.25 10.10
C GLU A 178 6.41 19.20 9.94
N VAL A 179 7.07 19.21 8.77
CA VAL A 179 8.21 18.33 8.53
C VAL A 179 9.32 18.72 9.49
N ASP A 180 9.77 17.78 10.35
CA ASP A 180 10.91 18.02 11.23
C ASP A 180 12.16 18.23 10.39
N VAL A 181 12.57 19.50 10.22
CA VAL A 181 13.71 19.87 9.38
C VAL A 181 15.06 19.56 10.04
N ARG A 182 15.08 19.23 11.34
CA ARG A 182 16.32 18.92 12.06
C ARG A 182 17.03 17.70 11.49
N GLN A 183 16.29 16.78 10.87
CA GLN A 183 16.88 15.63 10.17
C GLN A 183 17.74 16.01 8.94
N PHE A 184 17.62 17.25 8.45
CA PHE A 184 18.44 17.79 7.36
C PHE A 184 19.57 18.69 7.87
N GLU A 185 19.63 18.95 9.19
CA GLU A 185 20.77 19.64 9.78
C GLU A 185 22.02 18.78 9.63
N LYS A 186 23.11 19.39 9.18
CA LYS A 186 24.39 18.70 9.14
C LYS A 186 24.78 18.32 10.56
N LEU A 187 25.06 17.04 10.78
CA LEU A 187 25.71 16.60 12.01
C LEU A 187 27.03 17.35 12.15
N VAL A 188 27.13 18.20 13.15
CA VAL A 188 28.39 18.86 13.50
C VAL A 188 29.23 17.81 14.21
N ALA A 189 30.41 17.50 13.67
CA ALA A 189 31.33 16.58 14.34
C ALA A 189 31.67 17.13 15.74
N ALA A 190 31.57 16.28 16.76
CA ALA A 190 32.00 16.59 18.11
C ALA A 190 33.53 16.63 18.21
#